data_AF-A0AAJ6NMJ1-F1
#
_entry.id   AF-A0AAJ6NMJ1-F1
#
_cell.length_a   1.000
_cell.length_b   1.000
_cell.length_c   1.000
_cell.angle_alpha   90.00
_cell.angle_beta   90.00
_cell.angle_gamma   90.00
#
_symmetry.space_group_name_H-M   'P 1'
#
loop_
_entity.id
_entity.type
_entity.pdbx_description
1 polymer ?
#
loop_
_entity_poly.entity_id
_entity_poly.type
_entity_poly.pdbx_seq_one_letter_code
_entity_poly.pdbx_strand_id
1 'polypeptide(L)' 'MGWLIDPAEQSVFVYLADQPTTVYDKPGTQLPVPQFAKDFQLTVDDLFSWLIK' A
#
# COMPACT_ATOMS: atom_id res chain seq x y z
N MET A 1 -9.21 -3.71 -7.09
CA MET A 1 -7.94 -3.52 -6.37
C MET A 1 -8.20 -3.84 -4.91
N GLY A 2 -7.34 -4.66 -4.30
CA GLY A 2 -7.39 -4.94 -2.86
C GLY A 2 -5.98 -4.81 -2.27
N TRP A 3 -5.90 -4.39 -1.02
CA TRP A 3 -4.66 -4.38 -0.25
C TRP A 3 -4.74 -5.41 0.86
N LEU A 4 -3.66 -6.15 1.06
CA LEU A 4 -3.38 -6.87 2.30
C LEU A 4 -2.20 -6.16 2.96
N ILE A 5 -2.43 -5.62 4.16
CA ILE A 5 -1.45 -4.86 4.92
C ILE A 5 -0.91 -5.80 6.00
N ASP A 6 0.41 -5.95 6.04
CA ASP A 6 1.12 -6.67 7.10
C ASP A 6 1.91 -5.67 7.96
N PRO A 7 1.41 -5.30 9.15
CA PRO A 7 2.09 -4.37 10.04
C PRO A 7 3.40 -4.90 10.63
N ALA A 8 3.55 -6.23 10.77
CA ALA A 8 4.75 -6.81 11.36
C ALA A 8 5.95 -6.67 10.41
N GLU A 9 5.70 -6.87 9.11
CA GLU A 9 6.69 -6.76 8.04
C GLU A 9 6.70 -5.38 7.35
N GLN A 10 5.89 -4.42 7.84
CA GLN A 10 5.69 -3.10 7.23
C GLN A 10 5.54 -3.16 5.69
N SER A 11 4.72 -4.09 5.23
CA SER A 11 4.57 -4.41 3.82
C SER A 11 3.11 -4.35 3.36
N VAL A 12 2.87 -3.87 2.14
CA VAL A 12 1.55 -3.83 1.51
C VAL A 12 1.55 -4.68 0.24
N PHE A 13 0.70 -5.70 0.23
CA PHE A 13 0.45 -6.55 -0.93
C PHE A 13 -0.74 -6.01 -1.71
N VAL A 14 -0.53 -5.69 -2.98
CA VAL A 14 -1.55 -5.12 -3.86
C VAL A 14 -1.99 -6.15 -4.88
N TYR A 15 -3.31 -6.39 -4.90
CA TYR A 15 -3.97 -7.30 -5.84
C TYR A 15 -4.75 -6.50 -6.87
N LEU A 16 -4.37 -6.66 -8.14
CA LEU A 16 -5.09 -6.16 -9.29
C LEU A 16 -5.63 -7.34 -10.10
N ALA A 17 -6.78 -7.14 -10.77
CA ALA A 17 -7.33 -8.19 -11.64
C ALA A 17 -6.31 -8.52 -12.74
N ASP A 18 -6.14 -9.81 -13.01
CA ASP A 18 -5.28 -10.34 -14.08
C ASP A 18 -3.80 -9.91 -14.01
N GLN A 19 -3.32 -9.50 -12.83
CA GLN A 19 -1.93 -9.13 -12.60
C GLN A 19 -1.36 -9.88 -11.38
N PRO A 20 -0.05 -10.16 -11.37
CA PRO A 20 0.58 -10.74 -10.19
C PRO A 20 0.51 -9.76 -9.00
N THR A 21 0.51 -10.32 -7.80
CA THR A 21 0.60 -9.53 -6.56
C THR A 21 1.89 -8.72 -6.56
N THR A 22 1.77 -7.43 -6.27
CA THR A 22 2.92 -6.54 -6.12
C THR A 22 3.11 -6.20 -4.65
N VAL A 23 4.35 -6.21 -4.16
CA VAL A 23 4.70 -5.90 -2.77
C VAL A 23 5.33 -4.51 -2.70
N TYR A 24 4.87 -3.72 -1.74
CA TYR A 24 5.37 -2.39 -1.43
C TYR A 24 5.85 -2.37 0.03
N ASP A 25 7.16 -2.25 0.21
CA ASP A 25 7.86 -2.35 1.50
C ASP A 25 8.82 -1.17 1.75
N LYS A 26 9.00 -0.29 0.75
CA LYS A 26 9.91 0.85 0.82
C LYS A 26 9.18 2.09 1.35
N PRO A 27 9.63 2.69 2.49
CA PRO A 27 8.99 3.82 3.17
C PRO A 27 8.46 4.94 2.26
N GLY A 28 9.29 5.50 1.37
CA GLY A 28 8.88 6.61 0.50
C GLY A 28 8.12 6.20 -0.78
N THR A 29 7.75 4.93 -0.93
CA THR A 29 7.03 4.49 -2.13
C THR A 29 5.56 4.84 -2.01
N GLN A 30 5.04 5.51 -3.04
CA GLN A 30 3.62 5.80 -3.15
C GLN A 30 2.84 4.52 -3.43
N LEU A 31 1.83 4.26 -2.62
CA LEU A 31 0.95 3.11 -2.79
C LEU A 31 -0.07 3.37 -3.90
N PRO A 32 -0.33 2.38 -4.77
CA PRO A 32 -1.28 2.53 -5.87
C PRO A 32 -2.71 2.57 -5.34
N VAL A 33 -3.48 3.55 -5.77
CA VAL A 33 -4.89 3.72 -5.41
C VAL A 33 -5.79 3.53 -6.62
N PRO A 34 -7.07 3.15 -6.44
CA PRO A 34 -8.03 3.13 -7.53
C PRO A 34 -8.20 4.52 -8.15
N GLN A 35 -8.60 4.57 -9.42
CA GLN A 35 -8.73 5.82 -10.17
C GLN A 35 -9.62 6.88 -9.49
N PHE A 36 -10.67 6.45 -8.78
CA PHE A 36 -11.57 7.38 -8.08
C PHE A 36 -10.90 8.07 -6.88
N ALA A 37 -9.82 7.49 -6.34
CA ALA A 37 -9.08 7.97 -5.18
C ALA A 37 -7.72 8.57 -5.55
N LYS A 38 -7.48 8.89 -6.83
CA LYS A 38 -6.18 9.37 -7.34
C LYS A 38 -5.58 10.57 -6.58
N ASP A 39 -6.41 11.38 -5.95
CA ASP A 39 -5.97 12.57 -5.19
C ASP A 39 -5.53 12.20 -3.77
N PHE A 40 -5.84 10.98 -3.31
CA PHE A 40 -5.33 10.41 -2.07
C PHE A 40 -3.93 9.84 -2.31
N GLN A 41 -2.92 10.63 -1.95
CA GLN A 41 -1.52 10.25 -2.01
C GLN A 41 -1.13 9.69 -0.66
N LEU A 42 -0.74 8.41 -0.64
CA LEU A 42 -0.34 7.70 0.56
C LEU A 42 0.95 6.95 0.28
N THR A 43 1.97 7.15 1.11
CA THR A 43 3.20 6.38 1.06
C THR A 43 3.16 5.22 2.06
N VAL A 44 4.13 4.30 1.93
CA VAL A 44 4.29 3.16 2.84
C VAL A 44 4.53 3.64 4.28
N ASP A 45 5.40 4.62 4.49
CA ASP A 45 5.68 5.17 5.82
C ASP A 45 4.48 5.89 6.44
N ASP A 46 3.77 6.71 5.66
CA ASP A 46 2.53 7.36 6.09
C ASP A 46 1.54 6.33 6.63
N LEU A 47 1.31 5.23 5.90
CA LEU A 47 0.40 4.17 6.32
C LEU A 47 0.84 3.52 7.64
N PHE A 48 2.12 3.14 7.76
CA PHE A 48 2.60 2.44 8.96
C PHE A 48 2.77 3.36 10.17
N SER A 49 2.96 4.67 9.96
CA SER A 49 2.93 5.66 11.03
C SER A 49 1.57 5.71 11.76
N TRP A 50 0.48 5.29 11.09
CA TRP A 50 -0.85 5.21 11.68
C TRP A 50 -1.09 3.91 12.45
N LEU A 51 -0.53 2.81 11.95
CA LEU A 51 -0.81 1.46 12.43
C LEU A 51 0.11 1.04 13.59
N ILE A 52 1.33 1.57 13.60
CA ILE A 52 2.35 1.21 14.58
C ILE A 52 2.48 2.36 15.58
N LYS A 53 2.00 2.12 16.80
CA LYS A 53 2.20 2.99 17.97
C LYS A 53 3.14 2.33 18.97
#